data_AF-A0A918LSS8-F1
#
_entry.id   AF-A0A918LSS8-F1
#
_cell.length_a   1.000
_cell.length_b   1.000
_cell.length_c   1.000
_cell.angle_alpha   90.00
_cell.angle_beta   90.00
_cell.angle_gamma   90.00
#
_symmetry.space_group_name_H-M   'P 1'
#
loop_
_entity.id
_entity.type
_entity.pdbx_description
1 polymer ?
#
loop_
_entity_poly.entity_id
_entity_poly.type
_entity_poly.pdbx_seq_one_letter_code
_entity_poly.pdbx_strand_id
1 'polypeptide(L)'
;MSHDITPPPMPGHAPPPAPGYGPPRPPRRNTTILVAAAAATVAAVLAAAVTAGVAGDKEAEATPTVTVTETVPARGDEDAADADVYADAEPTPEDAGDDSYALDDTVVYDHDVEVSLSKFSRGVSSEYASPEKTAYAKFTIKVVNASDKTVDASEMTVSCAYGDEGREGEAIYDDGLDGLPDTSILAGRSLSVPWACELPKGETFLQVEVAPDYDSETAIFTGDVK
;
A
#
# COMPACT_ATOMS: atom_id res chain seq x y z
N MET A 1 66.29 -18.97 0.32
CA MET A 1 66.21 -18.66 1.75
C MET A 1 64.77 -18.30 2.02
N SER A 2 63.97 -19.25 2.47
CA SER A 2 62.56 -19.03 2.80
C SER A 2 62.49 -18.55 4.25
N HIS A 3 61.93 -17.38 4.46
CA HIS A 3 61.72 -16.84 5.80
C HIS A 3 60.36 -17.32 6.31
N ASP A 4 60.38 -18.31 7.21
CA ASP A 4 59.25 -18.64 8.07
C ASP A 4 58.97 -17.45 9.00
N ILE A 5 57.93 -16.68 8.69
CA ILE A 5 57.41 -15.64 9.56
C ILE A 5 56.29 -16.29 10.39
N THR A 6 56.64 -16.79 11.57
CA THR A 6 55.65 -17.24 12.54
C THR A 6 55.00 -16.00 13.18
N PRO A 7 53.67 -15.82 13.07
CA PRO A 7 53.01 -14.69 13.72
C PRO A 7 53.12 -14.80 15.26
N PRO A 8 53.18 -13.67 15.98
CA PRO A 8 53.23 -13.68 17.43
C PRO A 8 51.93 -14.23 18.04
N PRO A 9 51.99 -14.86 19.22
CA PRO A 9 50.80 -15.35 19.91
C PRO A 9 49.89 -14.18 20.30
N MET A 10 48.61 -14.25 19.93
CA MET A 10 47.63 -13.24 20.31
C MET A 10 47.37 -13.25 21.82
N PRO A 11 47.19 -12.09 22.47
CA PRO A 11 46.73 -12.03 23.85
C PRO A 11 45.36 -12.72 24.00
N GLY A 12 45.25 -13.63 24.96
CA GLY A 12 44.00 -14.33 25.23
C GLY A 12 42.89 -13.35 25.63
N HIS A 13 41.82 -13.28 24.83
CA HIS A 13 40.59 -12.61 25.24
C HIS A 13 39.94 -13.41 26.36
N ALA A 14 39.78 -12.78 27.53
CA ALA A 14 38.96 -13.33 28.59
C ALA A 14 37.51 -13.48 28.07
N PRO A 15 36.81 -14.58 28.39
CA PRO A 15 35.41 -14.73 28.01
C PRO A 15 34.57 -13.60 28.63
N PRO A 16 33.53 -13.12 27.93
CA PRO A 16 32.65 -12.10 28.47
C PRO A 16 32.00 -12.60 29.78
N PRO A 17 31.79 -11.72 30.76
CA PRO A 17 31.11 -12.09 32.00
C PRO A 17 29.71 -12.61 31.69
N ALA A 18 29.32 -13.71 32.35
CA ALA A 18 27.99 -14.28 32.23
C ALA A 18 26.93 -13.24 32.63
N PRO A 19 25.78 -13.16 31.92
CA PRO A 19 24.71 -12.24 32.26
C PRO A 19 24.23 -12.52 33.68
N GLY A 20 24.37 -11.52 34.55
CA GLY A 20 23.95 -11.58 35.94
C GLY A 20 22.44 -11.83 36.02
N TYR A 21 22.05 -12.84 36.79
CA TYR A 21 20.68 -13.06 37.20
C TYR A 21 20.23 -11.87 38.06
N GLY A 22 19.56 -10.90 37.44
CA GLY A 22 18.79 -9.89 38.16
C GLY A 22 17.65 -10.57 38.95
N PRO A 23 17.19 -9.96 40.05
CA PRO A 23 16.05 -10.48 40.80
C PRO A 23 14.81 -10.57 39.90
N PRO A 24 13.92 -11.57 40.11
CA PRO A 24 12.75 -11.77 39.27
C PRO A 24 11.87 -10.52 39.27
N ARG A 25 11.56 -10.01 38.07
CA ARG A 25 10.61 -8.91 37.90
C ARG A 25 9.23 -9.37 38.41
N PRO A 26 8.52 -8.58 39.24
CA PRO A 26 7.18 -8.95 39.68
C PRO A 26 6.22 -9.04 38.48
N PRO A 27 5.24 -9.96 38.50
CA PRO A 27 4.32 -10.15 37.39
C PRO A 27 3.51 -8.88 37.14
N ARG A 28 3.52 -8.39 35.89
CA ARG A 28 2.65 -7.31 35.45
C ARG A 28 1.21 -7.80 35.51
N ARG A 29 0.38 -7.14 36.33
CA ARG A 29 -1.08 -7.34 36.31
C ARG A 29 -1.62 -6.67 35.05
N ASN A 30 -2.09 -7.49 34.11
CA ASN A 30 -2.83 -7.02 32.95
C ASN A 30 -4.23 -6.62 33.42
N THR A 31 -4.50 -5.32 33.52
CA THR A 31 -5.84 -4.80 33.73
C THR A 31 -6.58 -4.87 32.39
N THR A 32 -7.27 -5.99 32.15
CA THR A 32 -8.21 -6.14 31.04
C THR A 32 -9.39 -5.19 31.29
N ILE A 33 -9.41 -4.06 30.58
CA ILE A 33 -10.60 -3.21 30.50
C ILE A 33 -11.48 -3.79 29.39
N LEU A 34 -12.57 -4.44 29.79
CA LEU A 34 -13.69 -4.79 28.93
C LEU A 34 -14.37 -3.50 28.45
N VAL A 35 -14.15 -3.13 27.19
CA VAL A 35 -15.00 -2.15 26.50
C VAL A 35 -16.00 -2.94 25.66
N ALA A 36 -17.20 -3.12 26.22
CA ALA A 36 -18.36 -3.52 25.47
C ALA A 36 -18.94 -2.25 24.81
N ALA A 37 -18.86 -2.16 23.48
CA ALA A 37 -19.63 -1.21 22.69
C ALA A 37 -20.21 -1.96 21.49
N ALA A 38 -21.54 -1.97 21.45
CA ALA A 38 -22.38 -2.63 20.46
C ALA A 38 -22.71 -1.71 19.28
N ALA A 39 -23.27 -2.32 18.22
CA ALA A 39 -24.00 -1.74 17.08
C ALA A 39 -23.12 -1.27 15.89
N ALA A 40 -23.45 -1.54 14.63
CA ALA A 40 -24.57 -2.26 14.01
C ALA A 40 -24.13 -2.76 12.62
N THR A 41 -24.56 -3.97 12.26
CA THR A 41 -24.48 -4.52 10.90
C THR A 41 -25.65 -4.00 10.07
N VAL A 42 -25.38 -3.43 8.89
CA VAL A 42 -26.39 -3.19 7.86
C VAL A 42 -26.07 -4.10 6.69
N ALA A 43 -26.71 -5.27 6.66
CA ALA A 43 -26.82 -6.11 5.47
C ALA A 43 -28.17 -5.80 4.83
N ALA A 44 -28.17 -5.11 3.68
CA ALA A 44 -29.37 -4.92 2.88
C ALA A 44 -29.46 -6.03 1.82
N VAL A 45 -30.30 -7.03 2.10
CA VAL A 45 -30.77 -8.02 1.11
C VAL A 45 -32.06 -7.48 0.51
N LEU A 46 -32.04 -7.07 -0.76
CA LEU A 46 -33.25 -6.81 -1.54
C LEU A 46 -33.62 -8.06 -2.33
N ALA A 47 -34.48 -8.91 -1.76
CA ALA A 47 -35.20 -9.95 -2.49
C ALA A 47 -36.65 -9.50 -2.67
N ALA A 48 -36.97 -8.92 -3.82
CA ALA A 48 -38.34 -8.63 -4.22
C ALA A 48 -38.96 -9.91 -4.84
N ALA A 49 -39.67 -10.69 -4.02
CA ALA A 49 -40.57 -11.74 -4.48
C ALA A 49 -41.97 -11.13 -4.70
N VAL A 50 -42.38 -10.95 -5.95
CA VAL A 50 -43.78 -10.68 -6.30
C VAL A 50 -44.44 -12.01 -6.64
N THR A 51 -45.25 -12.52 -5.73
CA THR A 51 -46.17 -13.63 -5.98
C THR A 51 -47.54 -13.08 -6.36
N ALA A 52 -47.90 -13.21 -7.63
CA ALA A 52 -49.28 -13.10 -8.09
C ALA A 52 -49.61 -14.37 -8.87
N GLY A 53 -50.48 -15.21 -8.29
CA GLY A 53 -50.97 -16.42 -8.94
C GLY A 53 -52.11 -16.11 -9.90
N VAL A 54 -52.04 -16.66 -11.10
CA VAL A 54 -53.20 -16.99 -11.95
C VAL A 54 -52.89 -18.31 -12.66
N ALA A 55 -53.88 -19.20 -12.65
CA ALA A 55 -53.85 -20.54 -13.22
C ALA A 55 -53.86 -20.56 -14.76
N GLY A 56 -53.25 -21.57 -15.37
CA GLY A 56 -53.54 -21.96 -16.76
C GLY A 56 -52.37 -22.56 -17.54
N ASP A 57 -52.39 -23.88 -17.69
CA ASP A 57 -52.07 -24.69 -18.90
C ASP A 57 -50.89 -24.33 -19.84
N LYS A 58 -49.98 -25.32 -19.98
CA LYS A 58 -49.18 -25.74 -21.17
C LYS A 58 -47.97 -24.92 -21.69
N GLU A 59 -46.91 -25.71 -21.90
CA GLU A 59 -45.84 -25.67 -22.92
C GLU A 59 -44.90 -24.46 -23.08
N ALA A 60 -43.60 -24.79 -22.95
CA ALA A 60 -42.42 -24.29 -23.66
C ALA A 60 -41.89 -22.84 -23.47
N GLU A 61 -40.54 -22.81 -23.46
CA GLU A 61 -39.61 -21.73 -23.82
C GLU A 61 -39.05 -20.73 -22.79
N ALA A 62 -37.78 -20.40 -23.10
CA ALA A 62 -37.08 -19.13 -23.01
C ALA A 62 -36.37 -18.72 -21.70
N THR A 63 -35.05 -18.87 -21.78
CA THR A 63 -33.98 -18.09 -21.15
C THR A 63 -34.30 -16.59 -21.08
N PRO A 64 -34.03 -15.88 -19.97
CA PRO A 64 -34.27 -14.44 -19.91
C PRO A 64 -33.21 -13.66 -20.70
N THR A 65 -33.62 -13.09 -21.83
CA THR A 65 -32.96 -11.99 -22.54
C THR A 65 -33.29 -10.68 -21.82
N VAL A 66 -32.28 -9.92 -21.37
CA VAL A 66 -32.46 -8.53 -20.93
C VAL A 66 -32.19 -7.63 -22.12
N THR A 67 -33.25 -6.94 -22.56
CA THR A 67 -33.26 -5.99 -23.67
C THR A 67 -32.95 -4.59 -23.13
N VAL A 68 -31.85 -3.97 -23.57
CA VAL A 68 -31.67 -2.51 -23.48
C VAL A 68 -32.01 -1.93 -24.84
N THR A 69 -32.94 -0.97 -24.84
CA THR A 69 -33.46 -0.30 -26.04
C THR A 69 -32.66 0.97 -26.27
N GLU A 70 -31.84 1.02 -27.32
CA GLU A 70 -31.38 2.29 -27.90
C GLU A 70 -32.03 2.52 -29.26
N THR A 71 -32.47 3.76 -29.46
CA THR A 71 -33.22 4.21 -30.63
C THR A 71 -32.26 4.90 -31.60
N VAL A 72 -32.06 4.36 -32.80
CA VAL A 72 -31.35 5.00 -33.92
C VAL A 72 -32.22 4.84 -35.19
N PRO A 73 -32.39 5.88 -36.02
CA PRO A 73 -33.28 5.82 -37.17
C PRO A 73 -32.74 4.91 -38.29
N ALA A 74 -33.66 4.21 -38.93
CA ALA A 74 -33.45 3.24 -39.99
C ALA A 74 -33.07 3.86 -41.35
N ARG A 75 -32.08 3.24 -42.01
CA ARG A 75 -31.86 3.09 -43.46
C ARG A 75 -30.73 2.06 -43.58
N GLY A 76 -30.76 0.93 -44.28
CA GLY A 76 -31.60 0.34 -45.30
C GLY A 76 -30.65 -0.57 -46.11
N ASP A 77 -30.91 -1.87 -46.06
CA ASP A 77 -30.53 -2.96 -46.99
C ASP A 77 -29.04 -3.38 -47.22
N GLU A 78 -28.80 -4.64 -46.81
CA GLU A 78 -28.20 -5.79 -47.54
C GLU A 78 -26.95 -5.60 -48.43
N ASP A 79 -25.83 -6.27 -48.11
CA ASP A 79 -25.37 -7.55 -48.71
C ASP A 79 -23.93 -7.90 -48.25
N ALA A 80 -23.52 -9.14 -48.47
CA ALA A 80 -22.39 -9.86 -47.89
C ALA A 80 -20.99 -9.46 -48.42
N ALA A 81 -19.95 -9.72 -47.60
CA ALA A 81 -18.78 -10.55 -47.92
C ALA A 81 -17.53 -10.15 -47.09
N ASP A 82 -17.04 -11.15 -46.35
CA ASP A 82 -15.65 -11.49 -46.02
C ASP A 82 -14.53 -10.62 -46.63
N ALA A 83 -13.70 -10.00 -45.77
CA ALA A 83 -12.23 -9.92 -45.91
C ALA A 83 -11.62 -9.11 -44.75
N ASP A 84 -10.62 -9.72 -44.11
CA ASP A 84 -9.73 -9.13 -43.11
C ASP A 84 -9.25 -7.72 -43.47
N VAL A 85 -9.57 -6.75 -42.59
CA VAL A 85 -8.91 -5.45 -42.55
C VAL A 85 -8.48 -5.23 -41.11
N TYR A 86 -7.16 -5.21 -40.91
CA TYR A 86 -6.51 -4.68 -39.72
C TYR A 86 -7.01 -3.25 -39.47
N ALA A 87 -8.01 -3.12 -38.60
CA ALA A 87 -8.37 -1.85 -38.00
C ALA A 87 -7.45 -1.67 -36.79
N ASP A 88 -6.39 -0.91 -37.01
CA ASP A 88 -5.61 -0.25 -35.96
C ASP A 88 -6.60 0.67 -35.22
N ALA A 89 -7.22 0.13 -34.17
CA ALA A 89 -7.98 0.92 -33.22
C ALA A 89 -6.95 1.68 -32.41
N GLU A 90 -6.71 2.94 -32.77
CA GLU A 90 -6.09 3.89 -31.86
C GLU A 90 -6.88 3.82 -30.54
N PRO A 91 -6.24 3.53 -29.40
CA PRO A 91 -6.95 3.55 -28.14
C PRO A 91 -7.49 4.96 -27.95
N THR A 92 -8.81 5.06 -27.91
CA THR A 92 -9.52 6.18 -27.30
C THR A 92 -8.80 6.49 -25.99
N PRO A 93 -8.38 7.73 -25.74
CA PRO A 93 -7.83 8.08 -24.43
C PRO A 93 -8.94 7.78 -23.42
N GLU A 94 -8.75 6.70 -22.67
CA GLU A 94 -9.48 6.47 -21.44
C GLU A 94 -9.23 7.71 -20.58
N ASP A 95 -10.31 8.26 -20.04
CA ASP A 95 -10.28 9.37 -19.09
C ASP A 95 -9.18 9.06 -18.07
N ALA A 96 -8.07 9.79 -18.14
CA ALA A 96 -7.04 9.79 -17.12
C ALA A 96 -7.66 10.47 -15.90
N GLY A 97 -8.47 9.73 -15.15
CA GLY A 97 -8.80 10.07 -13.79
C GLY A 97 -7.49 10.11 -13.02
N ASP A 98 -7.21 11.26 -12.40
CA ASP A 98 -6.13 11.40 -11.44
C ASP A 98 -6.41 10.47 -10.24
N ASP A 99 -6.09 9.18 -10.37
CA ASP A 99 -6.30 8.16 -9.34
C ASP A 99 -5.28 8.35 -8.21
N SER A 100 -5.51 9.40 -7.42
CA SER A 100 -4.78 9.70 -6.20
C SER A 100 -5.64 9.41 -4.97
N TYR A 101 -4.99 8.97 -3.91
CA TYR A 101 -5.57 8.65 -2.62
C TYR A 101 -5.28 9.77 -1.62
N ALA A 102 -6.14 9.94 -0.61
CA ALA A 102 -5.81 10.83 0.50
C ALA A 102 -4.65 10.25 1.33
N LEU A 103 -3.86 11.11 2.00
CA LEU A 103 -2.73 10.68 2.84
C LEU A 103 -3.08 9.64 3.92
N ASP A 104 -4.33 9.52 4.35
CA ASP A 104 -4.77 8.55 5.36
C ASP A 104 -5.60 7.38 4.81
N ASP A 105 -5.71 7.26 3.49
CA ASP A 105 -6.36 6.14 2.85
C ASP A 105 -5.56 4.84 2.98
N THR A 106 -6.26 3.73 2.73
CA THR A 106 -5.67 2.41 2.59
C THR A 106 -5.85 1.93 1.16
N VAL A 107 -4.76 1.55 0.52
CA VAL A 107 -4.74 1.00 -0.83
C VAL A 107 -4.49 -0.49 -0.75
N VAL A 108 -5.27 -1.26 -1.50
CA VAL A 108 -5.09 -2.71 -1.65
C VAL A 108 -4.50 -2.94 -3.03
N TYR A 109 -3.31 -3.52 -3.07
CA TYR A 109 -2.61 -3.92 -4.28
C TYR A 109 -3.07 -5.31 -4.70
N ASP A 110 -2.67 -5.71 -5.90
CA ASP A 110 -2.78 -7.08 -6.33
C ASP A 110 -2.16 -8.05 -5.31
N HIS A 111 -2.72 -9.26 -5.24
CA HIS A 111 -2.30 -10.28 -4.27
C HIS A 111 -2.54 -9.92 -2.80
N ASP A 112 -3.56 -9.12 -2.49
CA ASP A 112 -4.03 -8.88 -1.11
C ASP A 112 -2.95 -8.26 -0.20
N VAL A 113 -2.14 -7.36 -0.74
CA VAL A 113 -1.21 -6.52 0.04
C VAL A 113 -1.83 -5.16 0.27
N GLU A 114 -2.01 -4.76 1.52
CA GLU A 114 -2.57 -3.45 1.86
C GLU A 114 -1.48 -2.49 2.33
N VAL A 115 -1.48 -1.26 1.82
CA VAL A 115 -0.60 -0.17 2.29
C VAL A 115 -1.45 0.99 2.79
N SER A 116 -1.06 1.56 3.92
CA SER A 116 -1.66 2.79 4.46
C SER A 116 -0.57 3.69 5.04
N LEU A 117 -0.79 4.99 4.96
CA LEU A 117 0.09 5.99 5.56
C LEU A 117 -0.60 6.63 6.76
N SER A 118 0.18 6.97 7.79
CA SER A 118 -0.39 7.52 9.03
C SER A 118 0.62 8.32 9.83
N LYS A 119 0.16 9.02 10.88
CA LYS A 119 1.00 9.72 11.86
C LYS A 119 1.93 10.77 11.23
N PHE A 120 1.42 11.49 10.24
CA PHE A 120 2.14 12.60 9.62
C PHE A 120 2.52 13.66 10.67
N SER A 121 3.75 14.14 10.59
CA SER A 121 4.32 15.14 11.49
C SER A 121 5.50 15.83 10.80
N ARG A 122 5.77 17.08 11.17
CA ARG A 122 6.93 17.81 10.64
C ARG A 122 8.14 17.68 11.56
N GLY A 123 9.33 17.70 10.98
CA GLY A 123 10.59 17.68 11.72
C GLY A 123 11.72 18.37 10.96
N VAL A 124 12.90 18.35 11.58
CA VAL A 124 14.16 18.78 10.96
C VAL A 124 15.20 17.71 11.28
N SER A 125 15.94 17.27 10.27
CA SER A 125 16.95 16.22 10.42
C SER A 125 18.15 16.71 11.22
N SER A 126 18.83 15.78 11.88
CA SER A 126 19.99 16.06 12.71
C SER A 126 21.22 16.48 11.89
N GLU A 127 22.31 16.82 12.58
CA GLU A 127 23.61 17.06 11.93
C GLU A 127 24.31 15.77 11.45
N TYR A 128 23.83 14.61 11.89
CA TYR A 128 24.34 13.29 11.48
C TYR A 128 23.46 12.63 10.42
N ALA A 129 22.38 13.30 10.03
CA ALA A 129 21.43 12.82 9.05
C ALA A 129 21.91 13.02 7.61
N SER A 130 21.27 12.30 6.69
CA SER A 130 21.38 12.51 5.26
C SER A 130 19.99 12.75 4.66
N PRO A 131 19.71 13.94 4.10
CA PRO A 131 20.48 15.18 4.20
C PRO A 131 20.46 15.78 5.62
N GLU A 132 21.51 16.53 6.00
CA GLU A 132 21.60 17.18 7.31
C GLU A 132 20.69 18.42 7.41
N LYS A 133 20.21 18.75 8.62
CA LYS A 133 19.49 20.00 8.93
C LYS A 133 18.32 20.34 7.98
N THR A 134 17.69 19.33 7.40
CA THR A 134 16.68 19.46 6.35
C THR A 134 15.28 19.32 6.94
N ALA A 135 14.36 20.21 6.54
CA ALA A 135 12.97 20.15 6.98
C ALA A 135 12.24 19.02 6.27
N TYR A 136 11.44 18.25 7.01
CA TYR A 136 10.80 17.04 6.46
C TYR A 136 9.39 16.82 7.00
N ALA A 137 8.64 15.98 6.28
CA ALA A 137 7.45 15.30 6.78
C ALA A 137 7.81 13.85 7.11
N LYS A 138 7.50 13.42 8.34
CA LYS A 138 7.65 12.05 8.84
C LYS A 138 6.28 11.42 8.99
N PHE A 139 6.17 10.16 8.56
CA PHE A 139 4.96 9.36 8.66
C PHE A 139 5.32 7.90 8.90
N THR A 140 4.30 7.07 9.13
CA THR A 140 4.41 5.62 9.26
C THR A 140 3.74 4.97 8.06
N ILE A 141 4.51 4.18 7.33
CA ILE A 141 3.99 3.27 6.30
C ILE A 141 3.61 1.98 7.02
N LYS A 142 2.38 1.53 6.84
CA LYS A 142 1.93 0.22 7.32
C LYS A 142 1.62 -0.66 6.13
N VAL A 143 2.28 -1.81 6.09
CA VAL A 143 2.04 -2.86 5.10
C VAL A 143 1.37 -4.04 5.79
N VAL A 144 0.26 -4.51 5.26
CA VAL A 144 -0.45 -5.71 5.72
C VAL A 144 -0.41 -6.74 4.60
N ASN A 145 0.15 -7.91 4.88
CA ASN A 145 0.10 -9.04 3.97
C ASN A 145 -1.14 -9.88 4.31
N ALA A 146 -2.27 -9.61 3.64
CA ALA A 146 -3.50 -10.38 3.78
C ALA A 146 -3.55 -11.63 2.88
N SER A 147 -2.53 -11.81 2.04
CA SER A 147 -2.35 -12.97 1.16
C SER A 147 -1.97 -14.25 1.92
N ASP A 148 -1.88 -15.36 1.19
CA ASP A 148 -1.37 -16.65 1.65
C ASP A 148 0.14 -16.87 1.39
N LYS A 149 0.82 -15.90 0.75
CA LYS A 149 2.25 -15.96 0.41
C LYS A 149 3.09 -15.08 1.32
N THR A 150 4.41 -15.24 1.26
CA THR A 150 5.35 -14.29 1.88
C THR A 150 5.58 -13.12 0.93
N VAL A 151 5.53 -11.89 1.45
CA VAL A 151 5.90 -10.65 0.74
C VAL A 151 7.34 -10.29 1.10
N ASP A 152 8.16 -9.98 0.11
CA ASP A 152 9.51 -9.43 0.33
C ASP A 152 9.41 -7.90 0.45
N ALA A 153 9.57 -7.37 1.67
CA ALA A 153 9.44 -5.93 1.88
C ALA A 153 10.71 -5.16 1.48
N SER A 154 11.79 -5.85 1.12
CA SER A 154 13.01 -5.23 0.59
C SER A 154 12.83 -4.67 -0.82
N GLU A 155 11.79 -5.08 -1.53
CA GLU A 155 11.44 -4.61 -2.87
C GLU A 155 10.55 -3.35 -2.87
N MET A 156 10.06 -2.95 -1.69
CA MET A 156 9.22 -1.77 -1.55
C MET A 156 9.96 -0.51 -2.01
N THR A 157 9.25 0.37 -2.71
CA THR A 157 9.74 1.68 -3.14
C THR A 157 8.85 2.78 -2.59
N VAL A 158 9.48 3.91 -2.25
CA VAL A 158 8.79 5.11 -1.76
C VAL A 158 9.50 6.35 -2.29
N SER A 159 8.75 7.18 -3.02
CA SER A 159 9.18 8.50 -3.51
C SER A 159 8.24 9.57 -2.99
N CYS A 160 8.73 10.80 -2.94
CA CYS A 160 7.95 11.95 -2.48
C CYS A 160 8.13 13.13 -3.43
N ALA A 161 7.06 13.90 -3.60
CA ALA A 161 7.10 15.19 -4.26
C ALA A 161 6.34 16.23 -3.43
N TYR A 162 6.72 17.50 -3.55
CA TYR A 162 6.10 18.60 -2.81
C TYR A 162 5.90 19.85 -3.66
N GLY A 163 4.98 20.70 -3.18
CA GLY A 163 4.64 21.97 -3.79
C GLY A 163 3.94 21.83 -5.15
N ASP A 164 3.43 22.96 -5.66
CA ASP A 164 2.62 22.98 -6.88
C ASP A 164 3.42 22.61 -8.15
N GLU A 165 4.74 22.73 -8.11
CA GLU A 165 5.63 22.39 -9.22
C GLU A 165 6.08 20.91 -9.21
N GLY A 166 5.63 20.11 -8.23
CA GLY A 166 5.95 18.68 -8.16
C GLY A 166 7.44 18.40 -7.94
N ARG A 167 8.08 19.17 -7.04
CA ARG A 167 9.51 19.02 -6.78
C ARG A 167 9.77 17.72 -6.02
N GLU A 168 10.69 16.91 -6.51
CA GLU A 168 11.12 15.69 -5.84
C GLU A 168 11.69 16.02 -4.45
N GLY A 169 11.22 15.28 -3.43
CA GLY A 169 11.68 15.37 -2.06
C GLY A 169 12.63 14.23 -1.73
N GLU A 170 13.82 14.56 -1.22
CA GLU A 170 14.81 13.56 -0.82
C GLU A 170 14.33 12.77 0.42
N ALA A 171 14.64 11.48 0.46
CA ALA A 171 14.44 10.67 1.65
C ALA A 171 15.37 11.11 2.79
N ILE A 172 14.86 11.15 4.01
CA ILE A 172 15.63 11.51 5.19
C ILE A 172 16.09 10.25 5.92
N TYR A 173 17.41 10.12 6.09
CA TYR A 173 18.04 9.08 6.90
C TYR A 173 18.63 9.71 8.17
N ASP A 174 18.14 9.29 9.33
CA ASP A 174 18.52 9.81 10.66
C ASP A 174 18.18 8.76 11.75
N ASP A 175 18.40 9.06 13.03
CA ASP A 175 18.02 8.18 14.14
C ASP A 175 16.52 7.82 14.11
N GLY A 176 16.21 6.53 13.95
CA GLY A 176 14.84 6.02 13.82
C GLY A 176 14.16 6.36 12.49
N LEU A 177 14.96 6.69 11.48
CA LEU A 177 14.61 6.84 10.06
C LEU A 177 15.64 6.05 9.24
N ASP A 178 15.67 4.74 9.44
CA ASP A 178 16.74 3.86 8.94
C ASP A 178 16.57 3.44 7.47
N GLY A 179 15.52 3.93 6.82
CA GLY A 179 15.15 3.58 5.46
C GLY A 179 14.04 2.53 5.37
N LEU A 180 13.92 1.93 4.18
CA LEU A 180 12.97 0.86 3.91
C LEU A 180 13.48 -0.46 4.52
N PRO A 181 12.56 -1.38 4.89
CA PRO A 181 12.92 -2.57 5.63
C PRO A 181 13.59 -3.62 4.73
N ASP A 182 14.69 -4.21 5.21
CA ASP A 182 15.31 -5.39 4.59
C ASP A 182 14.79 -6.66 5.28
N THR A 183 13.54 -7.04 4.99
CA THR A 183 12.88 -8.18 5.61
C THR A 183 11.70 -8.71 4.81
N SER A 184 11.12 -9.83 5.25
CA SER A 184 9.90 -10.39 4.65
C SER A 184 8.71 -10.33 5.62
N ILE A 185 7.51 -10.17 5.07
CA ILE A 185 6.24 -10.18 5.79
C ILE A 185 5.52 -11.50 5.50
N LEU A 186 5.39 -12.35 6.52
CA LEU A 186 4.63 -13.60 6.40
C LEU A 186 3.12 -13.33 6.25
N ALA A 187 2.39 -14.28 5.67
CA ALA A 187 0.94 -14.26 5.55
C ALA A 187 0.24 -13.90 6.87
N GLY A 188 -0.75 -13.00 6.80
CA GLY A 188 -1.53 -12.49 7.93
C GLY A 188 -0.75 -11.60 8.90
N ARG A 189 0.49 -11.22 8.58
CA ARG A 189 1.31 -10.30 9.38
C ARG A 189 1.30 -8.90 8.78
N SER A 190 1.73 -7.95 9.59
CA SER A 190 1.92 -6.57 9.18
C SER A 190 3.27 -6.04 9.61
N LEU A 191 3.80 -5.09 8.85
CA LEU A 191 4.99 -4.32 9.17
C LEU A 191 4.62 -2.83 9.27
N SER A 192 5.34 -2.09 10.11
CA SER A 192 5.20 -0.63 10.19
C SER A 192 6.58 0.00 10.18
N VAL A 193 6.79 0.93 9.25
CA VAL A 193 8.10 1.53 8.95
C VAL A 193 7.98 3.04 9.11
N PRO A 194 8.80 3.68 9.95
CA PRO A 194 8.90 5.13 9.95
C PRO A 194 9.64 5.59 8.69
N TRP A 195 9.04 6.51 7.94
CA TRP A 195 9.65 7.11 6.76
C TRP A 195 9.56 8.63 6.85
N ALA A 196 10.47 9.31 6.17
CA ALA A 196 10.44 10.76 6.07
C ALA A 196 11.02 11.22 4.74
N CYS A 197 10.41 12.26 4.20
CA CYS A 197 10.84 12.93 2.97
C CYS A 197 10.98 14.43 3.24
N GLU A 198 11.91 15.07 2.51
CA GLU A 198 12.04 16.51 2.48
C GLU A 198 10.68 17.18 2.22
N LEU A 199 10.36 18.16 3.05
CA LEU A 199 9.20 19.04 2.88
C LEU A 199 9.57 20.41 3.46
N PRO A 200 9.97 21.37 2.61
CA PRO A 200 10.39 22.69 3.06
C PRO A 200 9.32 23.37 3.92
N LYS A 201 9.73 24.19 4.89
CA LYS A 201 8.83 24.77 5.92
C LYS A 201 7.64 25.58 5.36
N GLY A 202 7.77 26.11 4.14
CA GLY A 202 6.72 26.87 3.47
C GLY A 202 5.71 26.01 2.71
N GLU A 203 6.06 24.76 2.40
CA GLU A 203 5.21 23.82 1.67
C GLU A 203 4.32 23.05 2.64
N THR A 204 3.10 22.73 2.21
CA THR A 204 2.19 21.85 2.99
C THR A 204 1.73 20.67 2.16
N PHE A 205 1.57 20.85 0.86
CA PHE A 205 1.20 19.79 -0.06
C PHE A 205 2.35 18.77 -0.19
N LEU A 206 2.00 17.50 0.02
CA LEU A 206 2.88 16.36 -0.12
C LEU A 206 2.19 15.31 -1.00
N GLN A 207 2.94 14.80 -1.97
CA GLN A 207 2.65 13.59 -2.72
C GLN A 207 3.61 12.50 -2.26
N VAL A 208 3.08 11.32 -1.96
CA VAL A 208 3.85 10.12 -1.61
C VAL A 208 3.46 9.02 -2.57
N GLU A 209 4.43 8.51 -3.28
CA GLU A 209 4.29 7.39 -4.20
C GLU A 209 4.82 6.14 -3.50
N VAL A 210 4.03 5.07 -3.50
CA VAL A 210 4.42 3.80 -2.87
C VAL A 210 4.13 2.65 -3.82
N ALA A 211 5.07 1.71 -3.92
CA ALA A 211 4.82 0.40 -4.50
C ALA A 211 5.43 -0.68 -3.59
N PRO A 212 4.70 -1.76 -3.26
CA PRO A 212 5.19 -2.82 -2.36
C PRO A 212 6.27 -3.71 -3.00
N ASP A 213 6.33 -3.76 -4.33
CA ASP A 213 7.31 -4.49 -5.15
C ASP A 213 7.46 -3.81 -6.53
N TYR A 214 8.32 -4.37 -7.39
CA TYR A 214 8.62 -3.82 -8.72
C TYR A 214 7.54 -4.08 -9.78
N ASP A 215 6.64 -5.03 -9.53
CA ASP A 215 5.60 -5.44 -10.50
C ASP A 215 4.26 -4.74 -10.25
N SER A 216 4.08 -4.19 -9.05
CA SER A 216 2.88 -3.46 -8.62
C SER A 216 2.78 -2.07 -9.25
N GLU A 217 1.56 -1.67 -9.60
CA GLU A 217 1.26 -0.27 -9.93
C GLU A 217 1.52 0.63 -8.72
N THR A 218 2.14 1.79 -8.94
CA THR A 218 2.47 2.73 -7.86
C THR A 218 1.21 3.48 -7.42
N ALA A 219 0.87 3.40 -6.13
CA ALA A 219 -0.19 4.20 -5.56
C ALA A 219 0.32 5.60 -5.21
N ILE A 220 -0.47 6.62 -5.55
CA ILE A 220 -0.14 8.03 -5.31
C ILE A 220 -1.03 8.56 -4.19
N PHE A 221 -0.44 8.88 -3.04
CA PHE A 221 -1.11 9.50 -1.89
C PHE A 221 -0.84 10.99 -1.87
N THR A 222 -1.87 11.84 -1.76
CA THR A 222 -1.72 13.30 -1.76
C THR A 222 -2.47 13.95 -0.60
N GLY A 223 -1.96 15.10 -0.14
CA GLY A 223 -2.64 15.93 0.85
C GLY A 223 -1.73 16.90 1.58
N ASP A 224 -2.31 17.66 2.51
CA ASP A 224 -1.58 18.65 3.31
C ASP A 224 -1.02 18.07 4.61
N VAL A 225 0.26 18.32 4.88
CA VAL A 225 0.92 18.06 6.16
C VAL A 225 1.07 19.36 6.96
N LYS A 226 0.48 19.37 8.15
CA LYS A 226 0.45 20.53 9.06
C LYS A 226 1.59 20.55 10.06
#